data_AF-A0A7S4MGG3-F1
#
_entry.id   AF-A0A7S4MGG3-F1
#
_cell.length_a   1.000
_cell.length_b   1.000
_cell.length_c   1.000
_cell.angle_alpha   90.00
_cell.angle_beta   90.00
_cell.angle_gamma   90.00
#
_symmetry.space_group_name_H-M   'P 1'
#
loop_
_entity.id
_entity.type
_entity.pdbx_description
1 polymer ?
#
loop_
_entity_poly.entity_id
_entity_poly.type
_entity_poly.pdbx_seq_one_letter_code
_entity_poly.pdbx_strand_id
1 'polypeptide(L)'
;YNLSGPEEIPLKVSVAEIKKQGGRQLLELHGGLLKAISSIFPCITWPVTIRKKLEHGFWDSVENQREFLEYAAPLLNINTLDDWKFVKSIDIIKHGGRGLYNRYKGLPEALHAIYPSHNWNFAGENEGGPKKLWDQVKYQKEYILGLEEELGISKP
;
A
#
# COMPACT_ATOMS: atom_id res chain seq x y z
N TYR A 1 -23.43 -4.49 -28.23
CA TYR A 1 -22.27 -3.66 -28.53
C TYR A 1 -21.56 -3.33 -27.22
N ASN A 2 -20.62 -4.16 -26.77
CA ASN A 2 -19.79 -3.86 -25.59
C ASN A 2 -18.37 -3.62 -26.10
N LEU A 3 -18.12 -2.39 -26.57
CA LEU A 3 -16.76 -1.95 -26.83
C LEU A 3 -16.09 -1.78 -25.47
N SER A 4 -15.43 -2.84 -25.00
CA SER A 4 -14.40 -2.72 -23.96
C SER A 4 -13.38 -1.71 -24.49
N GLY A 5 -13.19 -0.59 -23.78
CA GLY A 5 -12.24 0.43 -24.19
C GLY A 5 -10.82 -0.15 -24.33
N PRO A 6 -9.92 0.50 -25.10
CA PRO A 6 -8.54 0.04 -25.32
C PRO A 6 -7.73 -0.10 -24.01
N GLU A 7 -8.22 0.46 -22.92
CA GLU A 7 -7.60 0.49 -21.60
C GLU A 7 -7.79 -0.82 -20.80
N GLU A 8 -8.83 -1.60 -21.07
CA GLU A 8 -9.07 -2.87 -20.38
C GLU A 8 -8.46 -4.09 -21.09
N ILE A 9 -8.18 -3.96 -22.40
CA ILE A 9 -7.64 -5.04 -23.24
C ILE A 9 -6.32 -5.58 -22.68
N PRO A 10 -5.35 -4.73 -22.27
CA PRO A 10 -4.11 -5.18 -21.66
C PRO A 10 -4.26 -6.06 -20.41
N LEU A 11 -5.31 -5.84 -19.63
CA LEU A 11 -5.51 -6.49 -18.33
C LEU A 11 -6.23 -7.84 -18.46
N LYS A 12 -6.88 -8.10 -19.59
CA LYS A 12 -7.66 -9.33 -19.85
C LYS A 12 -6.90 -10.38 -20.65
N VAL A 13 -5.79 -10.01 -21.29
CA VAL A 13 -5.03 -10.93 -22.15
C VAL A 13 -4.04 -11.75 -21.33
N SER A 14 -4.04 -13.08 -21.52
CA SER A 14 -3.13 -13.99 -20.84
C SER A 14 -1.85 -14.24 -21.65
N VAL A 15 -0.75 -14.52 -20.95
CA VAL A 15 0.52 -14.94 -21.56
C VAL A 15 0.34 -16.19 -22.42
N ALA A 16 -0.52 -17.12 -21.98
CA ALA A 16 -0.79 -18.36 -22.70
C ALA A 16 -1.49 -18.10 -24.04
N GLU A 17 -2.48 -17.20 -24.04
CA GLU A 17 -3.21 -16.84 -25.25
C GLU A 17 -2.29 -16.13 -26.28
N ILE A 18 -1.43 -15.22 -25.81
CA ILE A 18 -0.44 -14.55 -26.67
C ILE A 18 0.53 -15.57 -27.28
N LYS A 19 1.02 -16.52 -26.49
CA LYS A 19 1.91 -17.58 -26.99
C LYS A 19 1.20 -18.46 -28.03
N LYS A 20 -0.06 -18.83 -27.78
CA LYS A 20 -0.89 -19.63 -28.68
C LYS A 20 -1.12 -18.94 -30.04
N GLN A 21 -1.23 -17.62 -30.03
CA GLN A 21 -1.38 -16.80 -31.24
C GLN A 21 -0.05 -16.35 -31.87
N GLY A 22 1.09 -16.92 -31.44
CA GLY A 22 2.40 -16.65 -32.05
C GLY A 22 3.17 -15.45 -31.49
N GLY A 23 2.65 -14.74 -30.49
CA GLY A 23 3.29 -13.59 -29.84
C GLY A 23 4.46 -13.94 -28.91
N ARG A 24 5.09 -15.10 -29.07
CA ARG A 24 6.22 -15.53 -28.22
C ARG A 24 7.42 -14.58 -28.33
N GLN A 25 7.75 -14.14 -29.55
CA GLN A 25 8.85 -13.22 -29.81
C GLN A 25 8.60 -11.84 -29.18
N LEU A 26 7.35 -11.36 -29.18
CA LEU A 26 6.96 -10.12 -28.50
C LEU A 26 7.27 -10.17 -27.00
N LEU A 27 6.97 -11.31 -26.35
CA LEU A 27 7.24 -11.51 -24.93
C LEU A 27 8.74 -11.60 -24.61
N GLU A 28 9.51 -12.26 -25.48
CA GLU A 28 10.96 -12.41 -25.33
C GLU A 28 11.67 -11.07 -25.53
N LEU A 29 11.27 -10.27 -26.52
CA LEU A 29 11.87 -8.96 -26.81
C LEU A 29 11.74 -7.97 -25.65
N HIS A 30 10.57 -7.94 -25.00
CA HIS A 30 10.32 -7.03 -23.87
C HIS A 30 10.61 -7.65 -22.50
N GLY A 31 11.00 -8.92 -22.44
CA GLY A 31 11.24 -9.63 -21.17
C GLY A 31 10.00 -9.82 -20.31
N GLY A 32 8.82 -9.93 -20.94
CA GLY A 32 7.55 -10.21 -20.28
C GLY A 32 6.36 -9.40 -20.79
N LEU A 33 5.16 -9.89 -20.47
CA LEU A 33 3.90 -9.33 -20.95
C LEU A 33 3.65 -7.89 -20.48
N LEU A 34 3.83 -7.62 -19.19
CA LEU A 34 3.58 -6.28 -18.62
C LEU A 34 4.53 -5.23 -19.20
N LYS A 35 5.78 -5.60 -19.49
CA LYS A 35 6.76 -4.71 -20.15
C LYS A 35 6.42 -4.47 -21.61
N ALA A 36 5.99 -5.50 -22.34
CA ALA A 36 5.53 -5.35 -23.72
C ALA A 36 4.33 -4.41 -23.79
N ILE A 37 3.33 -4.66 -22.95
CA ILE A 37 2.10 -3.89 -22.88
C ILE A 37 2.36 -2.43 -22.49
N SER A 38 3.14 -2.17 -21.44
CA SER A 38 3.44 -0.80 -21.01
C SER A 38 4.24 -0.01 -22.05
N SER A 39 5.09 -0.69 -22.83
CA SER A 39 5.80 -0.08 -23.95
C SER A 39 4.89 0.29 -25.13
N ILE A 40 3.82 -0.47 -25.37
CA ILE A 40 2.88 -0.24 -26.48
C ILE A 40 1.83 0.82 -26.10
N PHE A 41 1.48 0.90 -24.82
CA PHE A 41 0.47 1.80 -24.29
C PHE A 41 1.04 2.75 -23.22
N PRO A 42 1.95 3.67 -23.60
CA PRO A 42 2.60 4.57 -22.65
C PRO A 42 1.65 5.64 -22.07
N CYS A 43 0.56 5.95 -22.77
CA CYS A 43 -0.38 7.02 -22.40
C CYS A 43 -1.53 6.57 -21.48
N ILE A 44 -1.59 5.30 -21.07
CA ILE A 44 -2.67 4.79 -20.21
C ILE A 44 -2.24 4.89 -18.75
N THR A 45 -3.14 5.39 -17.90
CA THR A 45 -2.95 5.41 -16.45
C THR A 45 -3.16 3.99 -15.90
N TRP A 46 -2.06 3.32 -15.59
CA TRP A 46 -2.11 1.96 -15.03
C TRP A 46 -2.66 1.96 -13.60
N PRO A 47 -3.40 0.92 -13.19
CA PRO A 47 -3.81 0.77 -11.80
C PRO A 47 -2.58 0.58 -10.90
N VAL A 48 -2.70 1.00 -9.64
CA VAL A 48 -1.61 0.97 -8.64
C VAL A 48 -0.96 -0.42 -8.48
N THR A 49 -1.74 -1.49 -8.69
CA THR A 49 -1.27 -2.89 -8.65
C THR A 49 -0.27 -3.24 -9.76
N ILE A 50 -0.32 -2.51 -10.88
CA ILE A 50 0.55 -2.66 -12.04
C ILE A 50 1.67 -1.62 -11.97
N ARG A 51 1.39 -0.35 -11.64
CA ARG A 51 2.40 0.70 -11.48
C ARG A 51 3.49 0.33 -10.48
N LYS A 52 3.13 -0.27 -9.34
CA LYS A 52 4.11 -0.77 -8.36
C LYS A 52 5.10 -1.80 -8.88
N LYS A 53 4.80 -2.46 -10.01
CA LYS A 53 5.69 -3.44 -10.66
C LYS A 53 6.49 -2.82 -11.81
N LEU A 54 5.99 -1.73 -12.40
CA LEU A 54 6.55 -1.11 -13.59
C LEU A 54 7.45 0.09 -13.26
N GLU A 55 7.03 0.91 -12.30
CA GLU A 55 7.72 2.14 -11.92
C GLU A 55 8.82 1.83 -10.92
N HIS A 56 10.06 2.01 -11.35
CA HIS A 56 11.20 2.03 -10.43
C HIS A 56 11.01 3.17 -9.42
N GLY A 57 11.14 2.85 -8.13
CA GLY A 57 10.90 3.84 -7.08
C GLY A 57 9.43 4.18 -6.89
N PHE A 58 8.46 3.34 -7.30
CA PHE A 58 7.04 3.57 -7.03
C PHE A 58 6.78 3.94 -5.56
N TRP A 59 7.39 3.19 -4.64
CA TRP A 59 7.24 3.41 -3.20
C TRP A 59 7.96 4.66 -2.71
N ASP A 60 8.74 5.34 -3.55
CA ASP A 60 9.52 6.54 -3.22
C ASP A 60 8.64 7.76 -2.97
N SER A 61 7.53 7.88 -3.71
CA SER A 61 6.52 8.92 -3.52
C SER A 61 5.55 8.56 -2.39
N VAL A 62 5.25 9.52 -1.53
CA VAL A 62 4.23 9.39 -0.47
C VAL A 62 2.83 9.30 -1.07
N GLU A 63 2.58 9.98 -2.18
CA GLU A 63 1.32 9.96 -2.92
C GLU A 63 1.02 8.54 -3.46
N ASN A 64 2.02 7.89 -4.04
CA ASN A 64 1.91 6.49 -4.49
C ASN A 64 1.66 5.51 -3.33
N GLN A 65 2.27 5.78 -2.17
CA GLN A 65 2.00 4.98 -0.96
C GLN A 65 0.56 5.18 -0.47
N ARG A 66 0.06 6.42 -0.48
CA ARG A 66 -1.32 6.75 -0.14
C ARG A 66 -2.31 6.05 -1.07
N GLU A 67 -2.09 6.14 -2.38
CA GLU A 67 -2.95 5.52 -3.37
C GLU A 67 -2.99 3.98 -3.22
N PHE A 68 -1.86 3.36 -2.83
CA PHE A 68 -1.85 1.95 -2.49
C PHE A 68 -2.71 1.63 -1.26
N LEU A 69 -2.65 2.46 -0.21
CA LEU A 69 -3.49 2.28 0.98
C LEU A 69 -4.97 2.48 0.65
N GLU A 70 -5.32 3.46 -0.18
CA GLU A 70 -6.68 3.67 -0.68
C GLU A 70 -7.20 2.48 -1.49
N TYR A 71 -6.34 1.88 -2.33
CA TYR A 71 -6.66 0.63 -3.03
C TYR A 71 -6.86 -0.55 -2.07
N ALA A 72 -6.05 -0.66 -1.03
CA ALA A 72 -6.10 -1.76 -0.08
C ALA A 72 -7.22 -1.64 0.95
N ALA A 73 -7.67 -0.42 1.28
CA ALA A 73 -8.70 -0.16 2.27
C ALA A 73 -10.00 -0.97 2.06
N PRO A 74 -10.67 -0.93 0.89
CA PRO A 74 -11.89 -1.70 0.67
C PRO A 74 -11.64 -3.22 0.68
N LEU A 75 -10.44 -3.67 0.32
CA LEU A 75 -10.08 -5.11 0.32
C LEU A 75 -9.89 -5.66 1.74
N LEU A 76 -9.59 -4.77 2.69
CA LEU A 76 -9.36 -5.09 4.10
C LEU A 76 -10.54 -4.68 4.99
N ASN A 77 -11.66 -4.24 4.40
CA ASN A 77 -12.84 -3.71 5.10
C ASN A 77 -12.50 -2.54 6.04
N ILE A 78 -11.59 -1.68 5.61
CA ILE A 78 -11.19 -0.47 6.34
C ILE A 78 -12.16 0.66 5.96
N ASN A 79 -12.87 1.17 6.96
CA ASN A 79 -13.86 2.24 6.78
C ASN A 79 -13.34 3.59 7.29
N THR A 80 -12.44 3.56 8.28
CA THR A 80 -11.84 4.74 8.89
C THR A 80 -10.33 4.64 8.93
N LEU A 81 -9.64 5.79 9.07
CA LEU A 81 -8.19 5.79 9.24
C LEU A 81 -7.76 5.01 10.50
N ASP A 82 -8.55 5.07 11.56
CA ASP A 82 -8.29 4.30 12.79
C ASP A 82 -8.28 2.78 12.58
N ASP A 83 -9.08 2.24 11.67
CA ASP A 83 -9.18 0.78 11.47
C ASP A 83 -7.85 0.15 11.04
N TRP A 84 -6.95 0.95 10.44
CA TRP A 84 -5.62 0.49 10.05
C TRP A 84 -4.80 -0.08 11.22
N LYS A 85 -5.10 0.31 12.47
CA LYS A 85 -4.41 -0.22 13.67
C LYS A 85 -4.66 -1.70 13.91
N PHE A 86 -5.76 -2.25 13.39
CA PHE A 86 -6.13 -3.66 13.55
C PHE A 86 -5.63 -4.53 12.39
N VAL A 87 -5.06 -3.93 11.35
CA VAL A 87 -4.62 -4.63 10.14
C VAL A 87 -3.30 -5.37 10.40
N LYS A 88 -3.27 -6.66 10.06
CA LYS A 88 -2.05 -7.45 10.15
C LYS A 88 -1.17 -7.22 8.93
N SER A 89 0.15 -7.21 9.16
CA SER A 89 1.12 -7.00 8.07
C SER A 89 1.03 -8.03 6.95
N ILE A 90 0.65 -9.27 7.29
CA ILE A 90 0.47 -10.34 6.30
C ILE A 90 -0.64 -10.00 5.30
N ASP A 91 -1.70 -9.31 5.72
CA ASP A 91 -2.82 -8.99 4.86
C ASP A 91 -2.48 -7.86 3.89
N ILE A 92 -1.67 -6.89 4.33
CA ILE A 92 -1.09 -5.87 3.42
C ILE A 92 -0.12 -6.50 2.42
N ILE A 93 0.74 -7.42 2.86
CA ILE A 93 1.70 -8.10 1.99
C ILE A 93 0.98 -8.94 0.92
N LYS A 94 -0.11 -9.64 1.27
CA LYS A 94 -0.94 -10.41 0.32
C LYS A 94 -1.49 -9.55 -0.81
N HIS A 95 -1.83 -8.29 -0.53
CA HIS A 95 -2.27 -7.33 -1.55
C HIS A 95 -1.11 -6.61 -2.25
N GLY A 96 0.12 -7.07 -2.03
CA GLY A 96 1.34 -6.59 -2.67
C GLY A 96 1.85 -5.27 -2.11
N GLY A 97 1.66 -5.04 -0.80
CA GLY A 97 2.26 -3.95 -0.05
C GLY A 97 3.66 -4.25 0.50
N ARG A 98 4.33 -5.30 0.02
CA ARG A 98 5.69 -5.66 0.48
C ARG A 98 6.69 -4.52 0.33
N GLY A 99 6.57 -3.70 -0.73
CA GLY A 99 7.44 -2.56 -0.94
C GLY A 99 7.26 -1.45 0.11
N LEU A 100 6.07 -1.31 0.68
CA LEU A 100 5.83 -0.40 1.81
C LEU A 100 6.66 -0.79 3.04
N TYR A 101 6.73 -2.09 3.34
CA TYR A 101 7.53 -2.63 4.45
C TYR A 101 9.04 -2.65 4.20
N ASN A 102 9.50 -2.44 2.97
CA ASN A 102 10.92 -2.25 2.72
C ASN A 102 11.38 -0.82 3.10
N ARG A 103 10.42 0.11 3.22
CA ARG A 103 10.66 1.54 3.45
C ARG A 103 10.45 1.91 4.92
N TYR A 104 9.51 1.24 5.57
CA TYR A 104 9.15 1.48 6.96
C TYR A 104 9.33 0.20 7.78
N LYS A 105 9.70 0.34 9.06
CA LYS A 105 9.84 -0.81 9.98
C LYS A 105 8.49 -1.46 10.30
N GLY A 106 7.38 -0.79 10.03
CA GLY A 106 6.04 -1.31 10.23
C GLY A 106 4.95 -0.42 9.64
N LEU A 107 3.72 -0.93 9.69
CA LEU A 107 2.53 -0.18 9.27
C LEU A 107 2.32 1.12 10.06
N PRO A 108 2.49 1.15 11.40
CA PRO A 108 2.32 2.39 12.16
C PRO A 108 3.24 3.52 11.69
N GLU A 109 4.52 3.20 11.44
CA GLU A 109 5.49 4.17 10.94
C GLU A 109 5.13 4.67 9.55
N ALA A 110 4.66 3.78 8.66
CA ALA A 110 4.17 4.16 7.34
C ALA A 110 2.96 5.10 7.44
N LEU A 111 2.00 4.81 8.32
CA LEU A 111 0.78 5.60 8.49
C LEU A 111 1.08 7.01 9.02
N HIS A 112 1.98 7.15 9.99
CA HIS A 112 2.43 8.48 10.44
C HIS A 112 3.13 9.27 9.34
N ALA A 113 3.92 8.61 8.48
CA ALA A 113 4.59 9.28 7.37
C ALA A 113 3.60 9.72 6.27
N ILE A 114 2.58 8.91 5.98
CA ILE A 114 1.63 9.13 4.88
C ILE A 114 0.48 10.07 5.27
N TYR A 115 0.05 9.99 6.54
CA TYR A 115 -1.03 10.79 7.12
C TYR A 115 -0.55 11.51 8.39
N PRO A 116 0.38 12.49 8.25
CA PRO A 116 0.98 13.17 9.39
C PRO A 116 -0.01 14.02 10.18
N SER A 117 -1.10 14.46 9.54
CA SER A 117 -2.15 15.27 10.18
C SER A 117 -3.18 14.43 10.96
N HIS A 118 -3.13 13.10 10.86
CA HIS A 118 -4.03 12.22 11.60
C HIS A 118 -3.41 11.88 12.95
N ASN A 119 -4.19 12.06 14.02
CA ASN A 119 -3.74 11.73 15.36
C ASN A 119 -3.90 10.23 15.61
N TRP A 120 -2.83 9.47 15.35
CA TRP A 120 -2.83 8.04 15.50
C TRP A 120 -2.70 7.64 16.98
N ASN A 121 -3.75 7.06 17.56
CA ASN A 121 -3.64 6.41 18.86
C ASN A 121 -3.43 4.89 18.71
N PHE A 122 -2.16 4.48 18.66
CA PHE A 122 -1.77 3.06 18.65
C PHE A 122 -1.67 2.44 20.05
N ALA A 123 -1.79 3.26 21.11
CA ALA A 123 -1.75 2.81 22.47
C ALA A 123 -3.17 2.47 22.92
N GLY A 124 -3.49 1.18 22.91
CA GLY A 124 -4.84 0.73 23.22
C GLY A 124 -5.27 1.10 24.64
N GLU A 125 -6.47 1.67 24.76
CA GLU A 125 -7.31 1.43 25.92
C GLU A 125 -7.63 -0.08 25.95
N ASN A 126 -7.09 -0.76 26.95
CA ASN A 126 -7.45 -2.10 27.42
C ASN A 126 -6.98 -3.37 26.71
N GLU A 127 -6.36 -3.34 25.53
CA GLU A 127 -5.64 -4.52 25.02
C GLU A 127 -4.30 -4.11 24.44
N GLY A 128 -3.23 -4.49 25.15
CA GLY A 128 -1.85 -4.14 24.85
C GLY A 128 -1.59 -4.18 23.34
N GLY A 129 -1.42 -2.97 22.78
CA GLY A 129 -1.12 -2.78 21.36
C GLY A 129 0.03 -3.70 20.92
N PRO A 130 0.14 -4.01 19.61
CA PRO A 130 1.07 -5.01 19.10
C PRO A 130 2.43 -4.90 19.81
N LYS A 131 2.88 -5.93 20.54
CA LYS A 131 4.08 -5.87 21.42
C LYS A 131 5.28 -5.12 20.79
N LYS A 132 5.45 -5.24 19.47
CA LYS A 132 6.49 -4.57 18.68
C LYS A 132 6.40 -3.03 18.63
N LEU A 133 5.23 -2.44 18.84
CA LEU A 133 5.03 -1.00 18.96
C LEU A 133 5.65 -0.48 20.27
N TRP A 134 5.47 -1.21 21.37
CA TRP A 134 6.06 -0.87 22.67
C TRP A 134 7.58 -1.02 22.69
N ASP A 135 8.19 -1.74 21.75
CA ASP A 135 9.65 -1.80 21.61
C ASP A 135 10.25 -0.46 21.12
N GLN A 136 9.44 0.46 20.56
CA GLN A 136 9.93 1.75 20.08
C GLN A 136 9.65 2.86 21.09
N VAL A 137 10.72 3.49 21.58
CA VAL A 137 10.68 4.60 22.55
C VAL A 137 9.81 5.77 22.09
N LYS A 138 9.68 6.00 20.78
CA LYS A 138 8.81 7.04 20.22
C LYS A 138 7.35 6.83 20.64
N TYR A 139 6.81 5.63 20.46
CA TYR A 139 5.43 5.32 20.78
C TYR A 139 5.18 5.26 22.29
N GLN A 140 6.20 4.87 23.07
CA GLN A 140 6.14 4.98 24.53
C GLN A 140 5.98 6.44 24.98
N LYS A 141 6.75 7.37 24.38
CA LYS A 141 6.68 8.80 24.72
C LYS A 141 5.35 9.43 24.30
N GLU A 142 4.87 9.14 23.09
CA GLU A 142 3.58 9.64 22.61
C GLU A 142 2.43 9.17 23.52
N TYR A 143 2.47 7.92 23.99
CA TYR A 143 1.49 7.42 24.96
C TYR A 143 1.54 8.15 26.30
N ILE A 144 2.74 8.34 26.87
CA ILE A 144 2.88 9.03 28.17
C ILE A 144 2.42 10.49 28.06
N LEU A 145 2.75 11.17 26.97
CA LEU A 145 2.31 12.56 26.74
C LEU A 145 0.78 12.64 26.54
N GLY A 146 0.17 11.69 25.84
CA GLY A 146 -1.29 11.61 25.69
C GLY A 146 -2.00 11.39 27.03
N LEU A 147 -1.43 10.55 27.90
CA LEU A 147 -1.94 10.35 29.26
C LEU A 147 -1.86 11.63 30.11
N GLU A 148 -0.81 12.44 29.95
CA GLU A 148 -0.69 13.72 30.68
C GLU A 148 -1.81 14.69 30.28
N GLU A 149 -2.19 14.72 29.00
CA GLU A 149 -3.27 15.56 28.46
C GLU A 149 -4.65 15.04 28.90
N GLU A 150 -4.91 13.73 28.80
CA GLU A 150 -6.20 13.13 29.19
C GLU A 150 -6.44 13.15 30.71
N LEU A 151 -5.39 12.94 31.51
CA LEU A 151 -5.49 12.95 32.97
C LEU A 151 -5.40 14.36 33.57
N GLY A 152 -5.20 15.39 32.73
CA GLY A 152 -5.11 16.79 33.17
C GLY A 152 -3.96 17.03 34.15
N ILE A 153 -2.92 16.19 34.13
CA ILE A 153 -1.75 16.32 35.00
C ILE A 153 -0.80 17.35 34.39
N SER A 154 -1.29 18.57 34.21
CA SER A 154 -0.39 19.71 34.05
C SER A 154 0.34 19.87 35.39
N LYS A 155 1.67 19.74 35.38
CA LYS A 155 2.49 20.17 36.52
C LYS A 155 2.17 21.64 36.84
N PRO A 156 2.18 22.04 38.13
CA PRO A 156 1.97 23.42 38.55
C PRO A 156 3.04 24.37 38.00
#